data_AF-A0A958T4Y3-F1
#
_entry.id   AF-A0A958T4Y3-F1
#
_cell.length_a   1.000
_cell.length_b   1.000
_cell.length_c   1.000
_cell.angle_alpha   90.00
_cell.angle_beta   90.00
_cell.angle_gamma   90.00
#
_symmetry.space_group_name_H-M   'P 1'
#
loop_
_entity.id
_entity.type
_entity.pdbx_description
1 polymer ?
#
loop_
_entity_poly.entity_id
_entity_poly.type
_entity_poly.pdbx_seq_one_letter_code
_entity_poly.pdbx_strand_id
1 'polypeptide(L)'
;MLADCIPFRETHQFSNLICDYLDQKDHLKAFYHRFPTLENFKQQIEEKQQFFSETTRAVLVESLQKQYKGFTISTSTSENIEALKHHNTFTVTTGHQLNIFTGPLYFLYKIVSTINLCKQLKDSYPEYNFVPVYWMASEDHDFAEINYFNFNGKKLVWNREASGAVGRLDTQGLEEVFEVFSKELEHSENAETIRDLFKQAYLEHHNLAQATRFLVNELFAEKGLIILDADTAELKRIFLPYLKTDIFNNAAFETVTATNKQLEDYKIQVNPREINIFYLKDNLRERLVFQDGKFNVLETDIAFTQAEIEQELEQHPERFSPNVIMRPLYQEVILPNLCYIGGGGELAYWLQLKSFFESQSVPFPVLLLRNSVLLVTEKQDEKLKKLNIAYKDIFLNRDRFINKKVREISNIDIDFS
;
A
#
# COMPACT_ATOMS: atom_id res chain seq x y z
N MET A 1 3.29 -10.52 26.94
CA MET A 1 3.22 -9.05 26.89
C MET A 1 1.77 -8.66 26.74
N LEU A 2 1.17 -8.05 27.76
CA LEU A 2 -0.11 -7.35 27.59
C LEU A 2 0.21 -6.13 26.71
N ALA A 3 -0.19 -6.16 25.45
CA ALA A 3 -0.16 -4.96 24.64
C ALA A 3 -1.22 -4.02 25.21
N ASP A 4 -0.81 -2.91 25.83
CA ASP A 4 -1.74 -1.86 26.22
C ASP A 4 -2.33 -1.26 24.94
N CYS A 5 -3.59 -1.57 24.65
CA CYS A 5 -4.31 -1.03 23.50
C CYS A 5 -4.88 0.34 23.84
N ILE A 6 -4.47 1.37 23.09
CA ILE A 6 -5.01 2.73 23.20
C ILE A 6 -6.00 2.94 22.03
N PRO A 7 -7.25 3.37 22.30
CA PRO A 7 -8.18 3.72 21.23
C PRO A 7 -7.59 4.79 20.31
N PHE A 8 -7.70 4.62 18.99
CA PHE A 8 -7.12 5.57 18.01
C PHE A 8 -7.53 7.03 18.27
N ARG A 9 -8.80 7.25 18.65
CA ARG A 9 -9.34 8.58 18.96
C ARG A 9 -8.66 9.25 20.17
N GLU A 10 -8.19 8.47 21.14
CA GLU A 10 -7.45 8.98 22.31
C GLU A 10 -6.02 9.40 21.98
N THR A 11 -5.45 8.92 20.87
CA THR A 11 -4.08 9.33 20.46
C THR A 11 -4.05 10.73 19.86
N HIS A 12 -5.17 11.24 19.35
CA HIS A 12 -5.27 12.50 18.60
C HIS A 12 -4.35 12.58 17.35
N GLN A 13 -3.83 11.44 16.87
CA GLN A 13 -2.94 11.37 15.70
C GLN A 13 -3.67 11.00 14.39
N PHE A 14 -4.97 10.69 14.46
CA PHE A 14 -5.76 10.23 13.32
C PHE A 14 -6.80 11.29 12.94
N SER A 15 -7.06 11.41 11.63
CA SER A 15 -8.09 12.31 11.11
C SER A 15 -9.49 11.89 11.58
N ASN A 16 -10.39 12.86 11.74
CA ASN A 16 -11.79 12.62 12.10
C ASN A 16 -12.47 11.58 11.20
N LEU A 17 -12.22 11.62 9.88
CA LEU A 17 -12.78 10.65 8.93
C LEU A 17 -12.47 9.20 9.32
N ILE A 18 -11.21 8.93 9.68
CA ILE A 18 -10.77 7.58 10.06
C ILE A 18 -11.33 7.18 11.42
N CYS A 19 -11.36 8.09 12.39
CA CYS A 19 -12.00 7.79 13.67
C CYS A 19 -13.51 7.53 13.51
N ASP A 20 -14.20 8.29 12.67
CA ASP A 20 -15.62 8.13 12.41
C ASP A 20 -15.93 6.85 11.62
N TYR A 21 -15.04 6.45 10.71
CA TYR A 21 -15.11 5.16 10.03
C TYR A 21 -14.98 3.99 11.02
N LEU A 22 -13.99 4.05 11.92
CA LEU A 22 -13.79 3.03 12.96
C LEU A 22 -14.96 2.96 13.95
N ASP A 23 -15.57 4.12 14.25
CA ASP A 23 -16.77 4.22 15.09
C ASP A 23 -18.06 3.86 14.32
N GLN A 24 -17.96 3.47 13.05
CA GLN A 24 -19.08 3.09 12.17
C GLN A 24 -20.21 4.12 12.13
N LYS A 25 -19.87 5.41 12.09
CA LYS A 25 -20.85 6.49 12.01
C LYS A 25 -21.79 6.29 10.81
N ASP A 26 -23.08 6.44 11.04
CA ASP A 26 -24.12 6.10 10.06
C ASP A 26 -23.94 6.79 8.71
N HIS A 27 -23.55 8.07 8.72
CA HIS A 27 -23.35 8.84 7.50
C HIS A 27 -22.16 8.35 6.66
N LEU A 28 -21.25 7.55 7.21
CA LEU A 28 -20.13 6.98 6.46
C LEU A 28 -20.43 5.62 5.81
N LYS A 29 -21.54 4.97 6.17
CA LYS A 29 -21.91 3.64 5.66
C LYS A 29 -22.05 3.58 4.13
N ALA A 30 -22.37 4.71 3.49
CA ALA A 30 -22.48 4.80 2.03
C ALA A 30 -21.13 4.79 1.29
N PHE A 31 -20.00 4.99 2.00
CA PHE A 31 -18.68 5.14 1.40
C PHE A 31 -17.79 3.90 1.54
N TYR A 32 -18.30 2.82 2.12
CA TYR A 32 -17.64 1.52 2.15
C TYR A 32 -18.67 0.41 1.94
N HIS A 33 -18.19 -0.82 1.73
CA HIS A 33 -19.07 -1.96 1.49
C HIS A 33 -19.41 -2.73 2.76
N ARG A 34 -18.40 -3.38 3.33
CA ARG A 34 -18.51 -4.18 4.55
C ARG A 34 -17.48 -3.71 5.56
N PHE A 35 -17.87 -3.64 6.83
CA PHE A 35 -16.95 -3.34 7.92
C PHE A 35 -16.09 -4.57 8.24
N PRO A 36 -14.80 -4.44 8.63
CA PRO A 36 -13.88 -5.56 8.83
C PRO A 36 -14.13 -6.37 10.12
N THR A 37 -15.33 -6.90 10.31
CA THR A 37 -15.59 -7.97 11.28
C THR A 37 -15.43 -9.33 10.61
N LEU A 38 -15.05 -10.36 11.36
CA LEU A 38 -14.83 -11.70 10.79
C LEU A 38 -16.09 -12.22 10.10
N GLU A 39 -17.27 -12.00 10.67
CA GLU A 39 -18.56 -12.46 10.14
C GLU A 39 -18.86 -11.89 8.75
N ASN A 40 -18.49 -10.62 8.52
CA ASN A 40 -18.73 -9.95 7.24
C ASN A 40 -17.88 -10.54 6.09
N PHE A 41 -16.79 -11.26 6.39
CA PHE A 41 -15.98 -11.89 5.36
C PHE A 41 -16.68 -13.03 4.63
N LYS A 42 -17.68 -13.70 5.24
CA LYS A 42 -18.41 -14.77 4.53
C LYS A 42 -19.10 -14.24 3.27
N GLN A 43 -19.82 -13.13 3.39
CA GLN A 43 -20.49 -12.50 2.24
C GLN A 43 -19.47 -11.90 1.26
N GLN A 44 -18.34 -11.38 1.76
CA GLN A 44 -17.25 -10.89 0.88
C GLN A 44 -16.65 -12.02 0.05
N ILE A 45 -16.44 -13.20 0.65
CA ILE A 45 -15.95 -14.40 -0.02
C ILE A 45 -16.91 -14.80 -1.13
N GLU A 46 -18.20 -14.92 -0.84
CA GLU A 46 -19.22 -15.32 -1.81
C GLU A 46 -19.31 -14.36 -3.00
N GLU A 47 -19.31 -13.04 -2.74
CA GLU A 47 -19.36 -12.03 -3.79
C GLU A 47 -18.08 -12.03 -4.65
N LYS A 48 -16.89 -12.08 -4.02
CA LYS A 48 -15.63 -12.09 -4.76
C LYS A 48 -15.44 -13.38 -5.54
N GLN A 49 -15.94 -14.50 -5.02
CA GLN A 49 -15.92 -15.81 -5.68
C GLN A 49 -16.71 -15.80 -6.98
N GLN A 50 -17.90 -15.18 -7.01
CA GLN A 50 -18.73 -15.06 -8.19
C GLN A 50 -18.13 -14.13 -9.25
N PHE A 51 -17.42 -13.08 -8.82
CA PHE A 51 -16.81 -12.11 -9.71
C PHE A 51 -15.54 -12.64 -10.40
N PHE A 52 -14.69 -13.39 -9.69
CA PHE A 52 -13.32 -13.67 -10.14
C PHE A 52 -13.19 -14.97 -10.96
N SER A 53 -12.87 -14.85 -12.25
CA SER A 53 -12.85 -15.96 -13.21
C SER A 53 -11.59 -16.83 -13.15
N GLU A 54 -11.71 -18.09 -13.60
CA GLU A 54 -10.57 -19.02 -13.71
C GLU A 54 -9.48 -18.52 -14.67
N THR A 55 -9.86 -17.86 -15.77
CA THR A 55 -8.90 -17.26 -16.71
C THR A 55 -8.05 -16.19 -16.03
N THR A 56 -8.67 -15.32 -15.22
CA THR A 56 -7.95 -14.28 -14.47
C THR A 56 -6.98 -14.89 -13.46
N ARG A 57 -7.40 -15.97 -12.77
CA ARG A 57 -6.53 -16.74 -11.86
C ARG A 57 -5.32 -17.33 -12.58
N ALA A 58 -5.52 -17.91 -13.76
CA ALA A 58 -4.44 -18.50 -14.54
C ALA A 58 -3.39 -17.45 -14.95
N VAL A 59 -3.83 -16.29 -15.45
CA VAL A 59 -2.92 -15.20 -15.84
C VAL A 59 -2.17 -14.64 -14.63
N LEU A 60 -2.86 -14.44 -13.49
CA LEU A 60 -2.22 -14.01 -12.25
C LEU A 60 -1.10 -14.96 -11.83
N VAL A 61 -1.38 -16.27 -11.79
CA VAL A 61 -0.39 -17.26 -11.34
C VAL A 61 0.76 -17.38 -12.31
N GLU A 62 0.52 -17.34 -13.62
CA GLU A 62 1.60 -17.33 -14.61
C GLU A 62 2.50 -16.09 -14.46
N SER A 63 1.92 -14.90 -14.24
CA SER A 63 2.68 -13.67 -14.00
C SER A 63 3.53 -13.79 -12.73
N LEU A 64 2.96 -14.28 -11.62
CA LEU A 64 3.70 -14.51 -10.38
C LEU A 64 4.83 -15.52 -10.59
N GLN A 65 4.57 -16.66 -11.22
CA GLN A 65 5.60 -17.66 -11.50
C GLN A 65 6.75 -17.08 -12.34
N LYS A 66 6.48 -16.18 -13.29
CA LYS A 66 7.52 -15.46 -14.04
C LYS A 66 8.32 -14.52 -13.13
N GLN A 67 7.64 -13.76 -12.27
CA GLN A 67 8.27 -12.80 -11.35
C GLN A 67 9.16 -13.46 -10.29
N TYR A 68 8.85 -14.69 -9.92
CA TYR A 68 9.58 -15.48 -8.93
C TYR A 68 10.71 -16.33 -9.52
N LYS A 69 11.01 -16.20 -10.81
CA LYS A 69 12.19 -16.85 -11.41
C LYS A 69 13.47 -16.14 -10.95
N GLY A 70 14.51 -16.92 -10.66
CA GLY A 70 15.86 -16.41 -10.43
C GLY A 70 16.23 -16.15 -8.97
N PHE A 71 15.36 -16.47 -8.00
CA PHE A 71 15.71 -16.47 -6.58
C PHE A 71 14.98 -17.58 -5.82
N THR A 72 15.47 -17.89 -4.61
CA THR A 72 14.90 -18.95 -3.77
C THR A 72 13.65 -18.45 -3.06
N ILE A 73 12.60 -19.27 -3.07
CA ILE A 73 11.38 -19.05 -2.28
C ILE A 73 11.12 -20.21 -1.34
N SER A 74 10.40 -19.93 -0.26
CA SER A 74 9.92 -20.98 0.65
C SER A 74 8.89 -21.87 -0.03
N THR A 75 8.73 -23.08 0.49
CA THR A 75 7.64 -23.98 0.10
C THR A 75 6.27 -23.30 0.28
N SER A 76 6.08 -22.56 1.37
CA SER A 76 4.82 -21.88 1.65
C SER A 76 4.47 -20.81 0.61
N THR A 77 5.45 -20.03 0.14
CA THR A 77 5.21 -19.05 -0.93
C THR A 77 4.86 -19.74 -2.24
N SER A 78 5.59 -20.82 -2.59
CA SER A 78 5.28 -21.60 -3.80
C SER A 78 3.88 -22.22 -3.76
N GLU A 79 3.49 -22.81 -2.63
CA GLU A 79 2.16 -23.39 -2.42
C GLU A 79 1.07 -22.32 -2.51
N ASN A 80 1.29 -21.14 -1.94
CA ASN A 80 0.34 -20.03 -2.03
C ASN A 80 0.16 -19.52 -3.48
N ILE A 81 1.25 -19.44 -4.26
CA ILE A 81 1.18 -19.07 -5.69
C ILE A 81 0.32 -20.09 -6.45
N GLU A 82 0.55 -21.40 -6.25
CA GLU A 82 -0.26 -22.43 -6.90
C GLU A 82 -1.71 -22.41 -6.43
N ALA A 83 -1.95 -22.19 -5.14
CA ALA A 83 -3.28 -22.21 -4.55
C ALA A 83 -4.20 -21.14 -5.17
N LEU A 84 -3.66 -20.03 -5.67
CA LEU A 84 -4.44 -18.96 -6.32
C LEU A 84 -5.20 -19.44 -7.57
N LYS A 85 -4.82 -20.57 -8.18
CA LYS A 85 -5.58 -21.22 -9.25
C LYS A 85 -6.95 -21.71 -8.78
N HIS A 86 -7.09 -22.07 -7.51
CA HIS A 86 -8.31 -22.66 -6.99
C HIS A 86 -9.40 -21.61 -6.72
N HIS A 87 -10.64 -21.97 -7.06
CA HIS A 87 -11.81 -21.10 -6.92
C HIS A 87 -12.14 -20.73 -5.46
N ASN A 88 -11.67 -21.51 -4.48
CA ASN A 88 -11.84 -21.26 -3.04
C ASN A 88 -10.64 -20.52 -2.40
N THR A 89 -9.71 -19.98 -3.20
CA THR A 89 -8.56 -19.22 -2.71
C THR A 89 -8.74 -17.73 -2.95
N PHE A 90 -8.48 -16.92 -1.92
CA PHE A 90 -8.61 -15.47 -1.93
C PHE A 90 -7.36 -14.80 -1.37
N THR A 91 -7.23 -13.50 -1.62
CA THR A 91 -6.11 -12.70 -1.12
C THR A 91 -6.56 -11.70 -0.05
N VAL A 92 -5.61 -11.35 0.82
CA VAL A 92 -5.65 -10.13 1.61
C VAL A 92 -4.44 -9.31 1.20
N THR A 93 -4.66 -8.04 0.87
CA THR A 93 -3.62 -7.23 0.24
C THR A 93 -3.28 -6.01 1.09
N THR A 94 -1.98 -5.73 1.21
CA THR A 94 -1.48 -4.41 1.56
C THR A 94 -0.50 -3.96 0.49
N GLY A 95 -0.10 -2.69 0.50
CA GLY A 95 0.90 -2.20 -0.43
C GLY A 95 1.70 -1.04 0.12
N HIS A 96 2.86 -0.82 -0.47
CA HIS A 96 3.65 0.38 -0.25
C HIS A 96 4.57 0.69 -1.42
N GLN A 97 5.16 1.88 -1.38
CA GLN A 97 6.23 2.27 -2.29
C GLN A 97 7.50 1.48 -1.99
N LEU A 98 8.43 1.50 -2.94
CA LEU A 98 9.68 0.75 -2.88
C LEU A 98 10.73 1.56 -2.12
N ASN A 99 10.43 1.95 -0.88
CA ASN A 99 11.39 2.68 -0.04
C ASN A 99 12.67 1.85 0.12
N ILE A 100 13.82 2.50 -0.04
CA ILE A 100 15.09 1.82 0.19
C ILE A 100 15.17 1.33 1.64
N PHE A 101 15.61 0.09 1.79
CA PHE A 101 15.74 -0.63 3.04
C PHE A 101 14.50 -0.57 3.94
N THR A 102 13.32 -0.77 3.33
CA THR A 102 11.97 -0.78 3.93
C THR A 102 11.44 0.58 4.42
N GLY A 103 12.30 1.60 4.51
CA GLY A 103 11.95 2.93 4.95
C GLY A 103 11.25 2.94 6.33
N PRO A 104 10.00 3.41 6.43
CA PRO A 104 9.30 3.54 7.71
C PRO A 104 8.79 2.18 8.24
N LEU A 105 8.83 1.99 9.56
CA LEU A 105 8.43 0.73 10.23
C LEU A 105 7.01 0.24 9.90
N TYR A 106 6.10 1.15 9.55
CA TYR A 106 4.75 0.74 9.18
C TYR A 106 4.70 -0.09 7.90
N PHE A 107 5.75 -0.08 7.07
CA PHE A 107 5.95 -1.02 5.97
C PHE A 107 5.83 -2.46 6.47
N LEU A 108 6.56 -2.79 7.54
CA LEU A 108 6.54 -4.12 8.15
C LEU A 108 5.20 -4.41 8.83
N TYR A 109 4.64 -3.43 9.54
CA TYR A 109 3.37 -3.62 10.25
C TYR A 109 2.20 -3.89 9.31
N LYS A 110 2.18 -3.26 8.13
CA LYS A 110 1.22 -3.57 7.07
C LYS A 110 1.26 -5.04 6.70
N ILE A 111 2.45 -5.57 6.37
CA ILE A 111 2.65 -6.96 5.97
C ILE A 111 2.26 -7.92 7.10
N VAL A 112 2.68 -7.63 8.33
CA VAL A 112 2.33 -8.45 9.51
C VAL A 112 0.82 -8.47 9.74
N SER A 113 0.13 -7.33 9.61
CA SER A 113 -1.34 -7.27 9.70
C SER A 113 -2.02 -8.13 8.62
N THR A 114 -1.51 -8.11 7.38
CA THR A 114 -2.00 -8.96 6.29
C THR A 114 -1.86 -10.44 6.60
N ILE A 115 -0.67 -10.88 7.01
CA ILE A 115 -0.41 -12.28 7.36
C ILE A 115 -1.32 -12.73 8.51
N ASN A 116 -1.49 -11.88 9.53
CA ASN A 116 -2.33 -12.22 10.69
C ASN A 116 -3.81 -12.30 10.33
N LEU A 117 -4.32 -11.43 9.45
CA LEU A 117 -5.70 -11.52 8.98
C LEU A 117 -5.92 -12.81 8.18
N CYS A 118 -5.00 -13.20 7.29
CA CYS A 118 -5.09 -14.47 6.57
C CYS A 118 -5.20 -15.67 7.52
N LYS A 119 -4.43 -15.68 8.62
CA LYS A 119 -4.52 -16.73 9.65
C LYS A 119 -5.89 -16.75 10.33
N GLN A 120 -6.37 -15.60 10.79
CA GLN A 120 -7.69 -15.50 11.43
C GLN A 120 -8.83 -15.94 10.51
N LEU A 121 -8.75 -15.57 9.22
CA LEU A 121 -9.71 -16.01 8.21
C LEU A 121 -9.62 -17.51 7.97
N LYS A 122 -8.42 -18.10 7.92
CA LYS A 122 -8.23 -19.54 7.77
C LYS A 122 -8.81 -20.32 8.95
N ASP A 123 -8.64 -19.81 10.17
CA ASP A 123 -9.21 -20.42 11.37
C ASP A 123 -10.75 -20.32 11.38
N SER A 124 -11.31 -19.19 10.92
CA SER A 124 -12.76 -18.95 10.91
C SER A 124 -13.48 -19.66 9.76
N TYR A 125 -12.79 -19.84 8.62
CA TYR A 125 -13.34 -20.44 7.41
C TYR A 125 -12.37 -21.47 6.80
N PRO A 126 -12.22 -22.66 7.43
CA PRO A 126 -11.20 -23.64 7.06
C PRO A 126 -11.31 -24.21 5.63
N GLU A 127 -12.50 -24.13 5.03
CA GLU A 127 -12.82 -24.59 3.68
C GLU A 127 -12.24 -23.72 2.55
N TYR A 128 -11.81 -22.49 2.87
CA TYR A 128 -11.18 -21.56 1.94
C TYR A 128 -9.70 -21.37 2.25
N ASN A 129 -8.96 -20.82 1.29
CA ASN A 129 -7.55 -20.46 1.46
C ASN A 129 -7.37 -18.95 1.36
N PHE A 130 -6.47 -18.41 2.17
CA PHE A 130 -6.23 -16.97 2.28
C PHE A 130 -4.74 -16.68 2.12
N VAL A 131 -4.40 -15.97 1.06
CA VAL A 131 -3.02 -15.71 0.67
C VAL A 131 -2.66 -14.26 0.98
N PRO A 132 -1.63 -14.00 1.80
CA PRO A 132 -1.18 -12.65 2.07
C PRO A 132 -0.41 -12.10 0.87
N VAL A 133 -0.79 -10.90 0.42
CA VAL A 133 -0.17 -10.21 -0.73
C VAL A 133 0.39 -8.85 -0.31
N TYR A 134 1.64 -8.61 -0.69
CA TYR A 134 2.28 -7.29 -0.70
C TYR A 134 2.33 -6.74 -2.13
N TRP A 135 1.57 -5.69 -2.38
CA TRP A 135 1.56 -4.95 -3.63
C TRP A 135 2.72 -3.95 -3.68
N MET A 136 3.59 -4.09 -4.65
CA MET A 136 4.64 -3.11 -4.92
C MET A 136 4.08 -1.94 -5.74
N ALA A 137 4.17 -0.72 -5.22
CA ALA A 137 3.86 0.48 -6.01
C ALA A 137 5.04 0.85 -6.94
N SER A 138 5.46 -0.10 -7.76
CA SER A 138 6.60 0.00 -8.71
C SER A 138 6.37 1.06 -9.78
N GLU A 139 5.11 1.30 -10.15
CA GLU A 139 4.74 2.27 -11.17
C GLU A 139 4.64 3.72 -10.64
N ASP A 140 4.92 3.99 -9.36
CA ASP A 140 4.98 5.36 -8.85
C ASP A 140 6.21 6.10 -9.40
N HIS A 141 6.28 7.41 -9.25
CA HIS A 141 7.37 8.28 -9.69
C HIS A 141 8.00 9.09 -8.55
N ASP A 142 7.44 9.03 -7.34
CA ASP A 142 7.93 9.84 -6.22
C ASP A 142 9.23 9.27 -5.64
N PHE A 143 10.34 9.55 -6.34
CA PHE A 143 11.67 9.15 -5.93
C PHE A 143 12.07 9.78 -4.58
N ALA A 144 11.61 11.00 -4.30
CA ALA A 144 11.97 11.73 -3.09
C ALA A 144 11.40 11.07 -1.82
N GLU A 145 10.25 10.38 -1.92
CA GLU A 145 9.69 9.61 -0.82
C GLU A 145 10.45 8.30 -0.55
N ILE A 146 11.06 7.70 -1.58
CA ILE A 146 11.67 6.37 -1.49
C ILE A 146 13.19 6.35 -1.35
N ASN A 147 13.89 7.44 -1.66
CA ASN A 147 15.34 7.46 -1.80
C ASN A 147 16.13 7.54 -0.48
N TYR A 148 15.49 7.36 0.68
CA TYR A 148 16.18 7.46 1.96
C TYR A 148 15.61 6.54 3.03
N PHE A 149 16.43 6.28 4.05
CA PHE A 149 16.00 5.74 5.33
C PHE A 149 16.76 6.42 6.48
N ASN A 150 16.24 6.28 7.71
CA ASN A 150 16.86 6.85 8.89
C ASN A 150 17.52 5.76 9.74
N PHE A 151 18.77 5.96 10.12
CA PHE A 151 19.50 5.08 11.01
C PHE A 151 20.27 5.91 12.05
N ASN A 152 20.10 5.61 13.34
CA ASN A 152 20.74 6.33 14.45
C ASN A 152 20.63 7.87 14.38
N GLY A 153 19.45 8.36 13.95
CA GLY A 153 19.19 9.81 13.80
C GLY A 153 19.83 10.46 12.57
N LYS A 154 20.51 9.69 11.72
CA LYS A 154 21.07 10.13 10.44
C LYS A 154 20.17 9.69 9.29
N LYS A 155 20.01 10.56 8.30
CA LYS A 155 19.30 10.27 7.05
C LYS A 155 20.31 9.75 6.02
N LEU A 156 20.22 8.47 5.65
CA LEU A 156 21.00 7.90 4.55
C LEU A 156 20.20 8.07 3.26
N VAL A 157 20.82 8.70 2.26
CA VAL A 157 20.14 9.11 1.02
C VAL A 157 20.83 8.47 -0.18
N TRP A 158 20.04 7.83 -1.03
CA TRP A 158 20.44 7.43 -2.37
C TRP A 158 20.37 8.64 -3.30
N ASN A 159 21.52 9.29 -3.48
CA ASN A 159 21.61 10.55 -4.21
C ASN A 159 21.77 10.32 -5.71
N ARG A 160 20.69 10.45 -6.46
CA ARG A 160 20.70 10.46 -7.93
C ARG A 160 19.51 11.24 -8.48
N GLU A 161 19.64 11.69 -9.71
CA GLU A 161 18.49 12.09 -10.51
C GLU A 161 17.77 10.83 -11.01
N ALA A 162 16.44 10.86 -10.98
CA ALA A 162 15.60 9.74 -11.40
C ALA A 162 14.30 10.27 -12.02
N SER A 163 13.84 9.60 -13.08
CA SER A 163 12.57 9.88 -13.74
C SER A 163 11.89 8.57 -14.13
N GLY A 164 10.58 8.63 -14.35
CA GLY A 164 9.79 7.46 -14.73
C GLY A 164 9.34 6.63 -13.54
N ALA A 165 8.98 5.37 -13.80
CA ALA A 165 8.49 4.45 -12.80
C ALA A 165 9.62 3.96 -11.87
N VAL A 166 9.45 4.13 -10.55
CA VAL A 166 10.49 3.85 -9.54
C VAL A 166 10.96 2.39 -9.55
N GLY A 167 10.09 1.43 -9.86
CA GLY A 167 10.45 0.02 -9.95
C GLY A 167 11.38 -0.32 -11.12
N ARG A 168 11.37 0.50 -12.18
CA ARG A 168 12.22 0.35 -13.36
C ARG A 168 13.59 0.99 -13.20
N LEU A 169 13.79 1.82 -12.16
CA LEU A 169 15.07 2.45 -11.87
C LEU A 169 16.13 1.39 -11.61
N ASP A 170 17.28 1.54 -12.25
CA ASP A 170 18.45 0.73 -11.95
C ASP A 170 18.97 1.02 -10.52
N THR A 171 19.71 0.09 -9.94
CA THR A 171 20.23 0.20 -8.57
C THR A 171 21.56 0.97 -8.46
N GLN A 172 22.03 1.62 -9.54
CA GLN A 172 23.32 2.33 -9.50
C GLN A 172 23.31 3.45 -8.45
N GLY A 173 24.44 3.58 -7.76
CA GLY A 173 24.63 4.53 -6.65
C GLY A 173 24.30 3.96 -5.27
N LEU A 174 23.61 2.81 -5.17
CA LEU A 174 23.33 2.20 -3.86
C LEU A 174 24.58 1.59 -3.20
N GLU A 175 25.66 1.36 -3.95
CA GLU A 175 26.98 1.00 -3.42
C GLU A 175 27.49 2.06 -2.42
N GLU A 176 27.34 3.35 -2.75
CA GLU A 176 27.78 4.44 -1.87
C GLU A 176 26.95 4.49 -0.59
N VAL A 177 25.65 4.21 -0.69
CA VAL A 177 24.76 4.10 0.47
C VAL A 177 25.18 2.91 1.34
N PHE A 178 25.48 1.77 0.73
CA PHE A 178 25.96 0.57 1.42
C PHE A 178 27.26 0.83 2.17
N GLU A 179 28.22 1.53 1.57
CA GLU A 179 29.50 1.87 2.19
C GLU A 179 29.34 2.77 3.42
N VAL A 180 28.48 3.79 3.33
CA VAL A 180 28.18 4.67 4.48
C VAL A 180 27.44 3.88 5.56
N PHE A 181 26.42 3.11 5.18
CA PHE A 181 25.62 2.32 6.10
C PHE A 181 26.46 1.29 6.85
N SER A 182 27.33 0.56 6.14
CA SER A 182 28.17 -0.49 6.69
C SER A 182 29.14 0.01 7.75
N LYS A 183 29.63 1.25 7.61
CA LYS A 183 30.52 1.92 8.58
C LYS A 183 29.81 2.40 9.84
N GLU A 184 28.52 2.72 9.74
CA GLU A 184 27.70 3.13 10.88
C GLU A 184 27.21 1.94 11.72
N LEU A 185 27.18 0.75 11.12
CA LEU A 185 26.82 -0.47 11.83
C LEU A 185 27.96 -0.92 12.76
N GLU A 186 27.59 -1.34 13.97
CA GLU A 186 28.51 -1.92 14.95
C GLU A 186 29.06 -3.28 14.50
N HIS A 187 30.02 -3.83 15.23
CA HIS A 187 30.52 -5.19 15.00
C HIS A 187 29.71 -6.20 15.81
N SER A 188 28.73 -6.84 15.18
CA SER A 188 27.94 -7.93 15.76
C SER A 188 27.40 -8.85 14.66
N GLU A 189 27.02 -10.08 15.01
CA GLU A 189 26.39 -11.01 14.06
C GLU A 189 25.14 -10.40 13.41
N ASN A 190 24.31 -9.71 14.19
CA ASN A 190 23.12 -9.02 13.66
C ASN A 190 23.49 -7.91 12.68
N ALA A 191 24.58 -7.18 12.94
CA ALA A 191 25.04 -6.14 12.02
C ALA A 191 25.54 -6.75 10.71
N GLU A 192 26.27 -7.87 10.74
CA GLU A 192 26.68 -8.58 9.51
C GLU A 192 25.45 -9.07 8.72
N THR A 193 24.47 -9.68 9.37
CA THR A 193 23.22 -10.10 8.71
C THR A 193 22.52 -8.93 7.99
N ILE A 194 22.48 -7.76 8.62
CA ILE A 194 21.87 -6.55 8.05
C ILE A 194 22.70 -5.99 6.89
N ARG A 195 24.04 -6.05 6.96
CA ARG A 195 24.92 -5.69 5.82
C ARG A 195 24.68 -6.62 4.64
N ASP A 196 24.69 -7.92 4.88
CA ASP A 196 24.49 -8.92 3.84
C ASP A 196 23.13 -8.78 3.18
N LEU A 197 22.07 -8.55 3.97
CA LEU A 197 20.73 -8.33 3.44
C LEU A 197 20.65 -7.11 2.52
N PHE A 198 21.27 -5.99 2.91
CA PHE A 198 21.32 -4.79 2.07
C PHE A 198 22.07 -5.07 0.77
N LYS A 199 23.26 -5.68 0.89
CA LYS A 199 24.13 -5.98 -0.25
C LYS A 199 23.44 -6.89 -1.26
N GLN A 200 22.89 -8.02 -0.81
CA GLN A 200 22.20 -8.96 -1.69
C GLN A 200 20.97 -8.31 -2.33
N ALA A 201 20.19 -7.55 -1.57
CA ALA A 201 19.01 -6.88 -2.12
C ALA A 201 19.35 -5.83 -3.18
N TYR A 202 20.34 -4.96 -2.94
CA TYR A 202 20.52 -3.77 -3.77
C TYR A 202 21.69 -3.83 -4.73
N LEU A 203 22.74 -4.60 -4.42
CA LEU A 203 23.97 -4.66 -5.22
C LEU A 203 24.00 -5.87 -6.16
N GLU A 204 23.15 -6.88 -5.94
CA GLU A 204 23.08 -8.10 -6.75
C GLU A 204 21.84 -8.16 -7.67
N HIS A 205 21.06 -7.07 -7.70
CA HIS A 205 19.88 -6.93 -8.54
C HIS A 205 19.96 -5.68 -9.42
N HIS A 206 19.38 -5.75 -10.61
CA HIS A 206 19.53 -4.69 -11.62
C HIS A 206 18.64 -3.48 -11.39
N ASN A 207 17.41 -3.69 -10.88
CA ASN A 207 16.44 -2.62 -10.68
C ASN A 207 15.77 -2.69 -9.31
N LEU A 208 15.12 -1.59 -8.94
CA LEU A 208 14.52 -1.43 -7.63
C LEU A 208 13.38 -2.43 -7.37
N ALA A 209 12.59 -2.79 -8.39
CA ALA A 209 11.53 -3.80 -8.23
C ALA A 209 12.09 -5.18 -7.86
N GLN A 210 13.15 -5.63 -8.53
CA GLN A 210 13.84 -6.88 -8.20
C GLN A 210 14.46 -6.82 -6.80
N ALA A 211 15.14 -5.72 -6.49
CA ALA A 211 15.76 -5.49 -5.19
C ALA A 211 14.75 -5.52 -4.04
N THR A 212 13.64 -4.80 -4.17
CA THR A 212 12.57 -4.80 -3.17
C THR A 212 11.91 -6.18 -3.06
N ARG A 213 11.67 -6.87 -4.17
CA ARG A 213 11.09 -8.22 -4.14
C ARG A 213 12.00 -9.19 -3.39
N PHE A 214 13.31 -9.16 -3.64
CA PHE A 214 14.27 -9.97 -2.90
C PHE A 214 14.26 -9.63 -1.41
N LEU A 215 14.38 -8.35 -1.06
CA LEU A 215 14.40 -7.91 0.35
C LEU A 215 13.15 -8.37 1.11
N VAL A 216 11.97 -8.19 0.52
CA VAL A 216 10.71 -8.57 1.17
C VAL A 216 10.55 -10.09 1.23
N ASN A 217 11.07 -10.82 0.24
CA ASN A 217 11.12 -12.28 0.28
C ASN A 217 11.96 -12.78 1.46
N GLU A 218 13.19 -12.28 1.62
CA GLU A 218 14.06 -12.68 2.73
C GLU A 218 13.42 -12.41 4.11
N LEU A 219 12.65 -11.32 4.23
CA LEU A 219 11.99 -10.97 5.49
C LEU A 219 10.74 -11.81 5.80
N PHE A 220 10.02 -12.31 4.78
CA PHE A 220 8.67 -12.86 4.96
C PHE A 220 8.37 -14.17 4.20
N ALA A 221 9.33 -14.76 3.49
CA ALA A 221 9.13 -15.99 2.71
C ALA A 221 8.57 -17.13 3.56
N GLU A 222 9.09 -17.33 4.76
CA GLU A 222 8.61 -18.37 5.71
C GLU A 222 7.18 -18.14 6.20
N LYS A 223 6.57 -16.99 5.88
CA LYS A 223 5.16 -16.68 6.17
C LYS A 223 4.26 -16.79 4.94
N GLY A 224 4.79 -17.29 3.82
CA GLY A 224 4.06 -17.50 2.57
C GLY A 224 3.61 -16.21 1.90
N LEU A 225 4.27 -15.07 2.17
CA LEU A 225 3.92 -13.79 1.55
C LEU A 225 4.18 -13.85 0.04
N ILE A 226 3.18 -13.44 -0.74
CA ILE A 226 3.34 -13.17 -2.17
C ILE A 226 3.60 -11.67 -2.37
N ILE A 227 4.62 -11.35 -3.15
CA ILE A 227 5.04 -10.01 -3.52
C ILE A 227 4.69 -9.83 -4.99
N LEU A 228 3.80 -8.89 -5.27
CA LEU A 228 3.29 -8.66 -6.62
C LEU A 228 3.82 -7.34 -7.17
N ASP A 229 4.54 -7.44 -8.29
CA ASP A 229 4.71 -6.34 -9.23
C ASP A 229 3.62 -6.42 -10.29
N ALA A 230 2.77 -5.40 -10.37
CA ALA A 230 1.69 -5.39 -11.35
C ALA A 230 2.06 -4.69 -12.66
N ASP A 231 3.30 -4.19 -12.79
CA ASP A 231 3.80 -3.54 -14.01
C ASP A 231 4.16 -4.57 -15.10
N THR A 232 3.15 -5.30 -15.60
CA THR A 232 3.30 -6.34 -16.63
C THR A 232 2.19 -6.27 -17.67
N ALA A 233 2.53 -6.55 -18.93
CA ALA A 233 1.58 -6.50 -20.04
C ALA A 233 0.41 -7.47 -19.84
N GLU A 234 0.68 -8.68 -19.33
CA GLU A 234 -0.33 -9.73 -19.13
C GLU A 234 -1.38 -9.32 -18.10
N LEU A 235 -0.97 -8.74 -16.97
CA LEU A 235 -1.90 -8.27 -15.95
C LEU A 235 -2.66 -7.02 -16.42
N LYS A 236 -2.00 -6.10 -17.13
CA LYS A 236 -2.64 -4.89 -17.68
C LYS A 236 -3.67 -5.22 -18.75
N ARG A 237 -3.48 -6.31 -19.49
CA ARG A 237 -4.45 -6.80 -20.48
C ARG A 237 -5.80 -7.16 -19.87
N ILE A 238 -5.82 -7.70 -18.65
CA ILE A 238 -7.06 -7.95 -17.89
C ILE A 238 -7.76 -6.62 -17.55
N PHE A 239 -6.99 -5.58 -17.28
CA PHE A 239 -7.48 -4.28 -16.85
C PHE A 239 -7.90 -3.35 -18.00
N LEU A 240 -7.61 -3.71 -19.25
CA LEU A 240 -7.90 -2.90 -20.44
C LEU A 240 -9.33 -2.35 -20.52
N PRO A 241 -10.39 -3.13 -20.23
CA PRO A 241 -11.76 -2.60 -20.29
C PRO A 241 -11.97 -1.39 -19.36
N TYR A 242 -11.34 -1.40 -18.20
CA TYR A 242 -11.44 -0.33 -17.20
C TYR A 242 -10.58 0.87 -17.56
N LEU A 243 -9.39 0.64 -18.15
CA LEU A 243 -8.57 1.71 -18.72
C LEU A 243 -9.33 2.48 -19.80
N LYS A 244 -10.00 1.76 -20.71
CA LYS A 244 -10.81 2.38 -21.77
C LYS A 244 -11.96 3.21 -21.19
N THR A 245 -12.65 2.71 -20.18
CA THR A 245 -13.74 3.45 -19.54
C THR A 245 -13.27 4.76 -18.90
N ASP A 246 -12.10 4.76 -18.24
CA ASP A 246 -11.55 6.00 -17.66
C ASP A 246 -11.08 6.98 -18.75
N ILE A 247 -10.36 6.48 -19.77
CA ILE A 247 -9.81 7.31 -20.85
C ILE A 247 -10.91 7.94 -21.72
N PHE A 248 -11.96 7.20 -22.05
CA PHE A 248 -12.98 7.64 -23.02
C PHE A 248 -14.27 8.17 -22.40
N ASN A 249 -14.62 7.72 -21.19
CA ASN A 249 -15.91 8.04 -20.57
C ASN A 249 -15.77 8.80 -19.23
N ASN A 250 -14.55 9.02 -18.73
CA ASN A 250 -14.27 9.77 -17.51
C ASN A 250 -15.06 9.30 -16.27
N ALA A 251 -15.41 8.01 -16.18
CA ALA A 251 -16.31 7.50 -15.14
C ALA A 251 -15.79 7.78 -13.71
N ALA A 252 -14.48 7.71 -13.49
CA ALA A 252 -13.87 8.02 -12.21
C ALA A 252 -13.97 9.52 -11.87
N PHE A 253 -13.87 10.40 -12.87
CA PHE A 253 -14.03 11.84 -12.68
C PHE A 253 -15.40 12.19 -12.14
N GLU A 254 -16.46 11.69 -12.77
CA GLU A 254 -17.83 12.00 -12.38
C GLU A 254 -18.17 11.44 -11.00
N THR A 255 -17.90 10.15 -10.78
CA THR A 255 -18.29 9.43 -9.56
C THR A 255 -17.51 9.91 -8.33
N VAL A 256 -16.18 10.03 -8.43
CA VAL A 256 -15.34 10.47 -7.30
C VAL A 256 -15.57 11.95 -6.99
N THR A 257 -15.77 12.81 -8.01
CA THR A 257 -16.12 14.22 -7.75
C THR A 257 -17.44 14.35 -7.00
N ALA A 258 -18.45 13.54 -7.35
CA ALA A 258 -19.72 13.52 -6.64
C ALA A 258 -19.56 13.02 -5.19
N THR A 259 -18.76 11.99 -4.96
CA THR A 259 -18.45 11.50 -3.61
C THR A 259 -17.67 12.52 -2.79
N ASN A 260 -16.72 13.25 -3.38
CA ASN A 260 -15.95 14.29 -2.70
C ASN A 260 -16.85 15.41 -2.16
N LYS A 261 -17.91 15.78 -2.88
CA LYS A 261 -18.90 16.75 -2.37
C LYS A 261 -19.66 16.25 -1.14
N GLN A 262 -19.94 14.94 -1.07
CA GLN A 262 -20.62 14.35 0.08
C GLN A 262 -19.69 14.20 1.30
N LEU A 263 -18.38 14.22 1.08
CA LEU A 263 -17.34 14.13 2.11
C LEU A 263 -16.67 15.48 2.40
N GLU A 264 -17.26 16.60 1.99
CA GLU A 264 -16.64 17.93 2.07
C GLU A 264 -16.34 18.40 3.51
N ASP A 265 -17.09 17.90 4.50
CA ASP A 265 -16.83 18.12 5.93
C ASP A 265 -15.53 17.44 6.42
N TYR A 266 -14.97 16.54 5.61
CA TYR A 266 -13.69 15.89 5.85
C TYR A 266 -12.61 16.42 4.91
N LYS A 267 -11.36 16.26 5.31
CA LYS A 267 -10.23 16.55 4.43
C LYS A 267 -10.21 15.54 3.27
N ILE A 268 -10.55 16.02 2.08
CA ILE A 268 -10.40 15.30 0.81
C ILE A 268 -8.93 14.94 0.58
N GLN A 269 -8.64 13.66 0.31
CA GLN A 269 -7.27 13.18 0.10
C GLN A 269 -6.87 13.17 -1.37
N VAL A 270 -7.78 12.77 -2.25
CA VAL A 270 -7.53 12.73 -3.70
C VAL A 270 -8.62 13.45 -4.47
N ASN A 271 -8.23 14.09 -5.58
CA ASN A 271 -9.15 14.68 -6.54
C ASN A 271 -8.98 13.97 -7.89
N PRO A 272 -10.08 13.54 -8.52
CA PRO A 272 -9.99 12.90 -9.81
C PRO A 272 -9.69 13.92 -10.90
N ARG A 273 -9.12 13.41 -11.99
CA ARG A 273 -8.97 14.12 -13.25
C ARG A 273 -9.87 13.46 -14.29
N GLU A 274 -10.04 14.12 -15.43
CA GLU A 274 -10.79 13.55 -16.55
C GLU A 274 -10.17 12.21 -16.97
N ILE A 275 -8.84 12.16 -17.10
CA ILE A 275 -8.08 10.92 -17.33
C ILE A 275 -7.17 10.66 -16.13
N ASN A 276 -7.28 9.47 -15.55
CA ASN A 276 -6.59 9.05 -14.32
C ASN A 276 -5.44 8.07 -14.60
N ILE A 277 -4.89 8.12 -15.81
CA ILE A 277 -3.83 7.25 -16.31
C ILE A 277 -2.60 8.07 -16.71
N PHE A 278 -1.42 7.55 -16.39
CA PHE A 278 -0.14 8.00 -16.90
C PHE A 278 0.30 7.10 -18.06
N TYR A 279 1.05 7.67 -19.00
CA TYR A 279 1.73 6.95 -20.06
C TYR A 279 3.20 6.71 -19.68
N LEU A 280 3.64 5.46 -19.79
CA LEU A 280 5.00 4.99 -19.50
C LEU A 280 5.72 4.65 -20.80
N LYS A 281 6.94 5.16 -20.97
CA LYS A 281 7.82 4.73 -22.06
C LYS A 281 9.27 4.97 -21.68
N ASP A 282 10.07 3.91 -21.60
CA ASP A 282 11.44 3.99 -21.10
C ASP A 282 11.49 4.63 -19.69
N ASN A 283 12.18 5.77 -19.52
CA ASN A 283 12.26 6.52 -18.26
C ASN A 283 11.21 7.65 -18.17
N LEU A 284 10.18 7.61 -19.01
CA LEU A 284 9.04 8.53 -19.00
C LEU A 284 7.90 7.98 -18.16
N ARG A 285 7.30 8.85 -17.35
CA ARG A 285 5.98 8.63 -16.76
C ARG A 285 5.24 9.96 -16.73
N GLU A 286 4.38 10.17 -17.72
CA GLU A 286 3.71 11.45 -17.87
C GLU A 286 2.20 11.32 -17.99
N ARG A 287 1.50 12.40 -17.63
CA ARG A 287 0.04 12.38 -17.61
C ARG A 287 -0.51 12.33 -19.04
N LEU A 288 -1.51 11.48 -19.23
CA LEU A 288 -2.32 11.47 -20.44
C LEU A 288 -3.49 12.46 -20.27
N VAL A 289 -3.70 13.35 -21.24
CA VAL A 289 -4.80 14.32 -21.24
C VAL A 289 -5.48 14.38 -22.61
N PHE A 290 -6.78 14.66 -22.66
CA PHE A 290 -7.49 14.89 -23.91
C PHE A 290 -7.61 16.40 -24.19
N GLN A 291 -6.92 16.88 -25.23
CA GLN A 291 -6.87 18.30 -25.62
C GLN A 291 -6.78 18.42 -27.15
N ASP A 292 -7.43 19.44 -27.71
CA ASP A 292 -7.43 19.72 -29.17
C ASP A 292 -7.83 18.53 -30.04
N GLY A 293 -8.77 17.70 -29.55
CA GLY A 293 -9.27 16.51 -30.25
C GLY A 293 -8.30 15.32 -30.26
N LYS A 294 -7.24 15.35 -29.46
CA LYS A 294 -6.23 14.29 -29.34
C LYS A 294 -5.92 13.94 -27.88
N PHE A 295 -5.39 12.74 -27.66
CA PHE A 295 -4.83 12.31 -26.39
C PHE A 295 -3.33 12.64 -26.37
N ASN A 296 -2.94 13.62 -25.58
CA ASN A 296 -1.57 14.10 -25.47
C ASN A 296 -0.92 13.56 -24.19
N VAL A 297 0.34 13.13 -24.31
CA VAL A 297 1.19 12.85 -23.15
C VAL A 297 1.91 14.14 -22.81
N LEU A 298 1.60 14.71 -21.64
CA LEU A 298 2.15 16.01 -21.23
C LEU A 298 3.67 16.01 -21.22
N GLU A 299 4.25 17.20 -21.42
CA GLU A 299 5.70 17.42 -21.47
C GLU A 299 6.44 16.63 -22.58
N THR A 300 5.70 16.13 -23.58
CA THR A 300 6.27 15.42 -24.74
C THR A 300 5.54 15.76 -26.04
N ASP A 301 6.12 15.35 -27.17
CA ASP A 301 5.50 15.43 -28.50
C ASP A 301 4.58 14.22 -28.81
N ILE A 302 4.37 13.31 -27.84
CA ILE A 302 3.55 12.11 -28.06
C ILE A 302 2.08 12.49 -27.98
N ALA A 303 1.37 12.27 -29.09
CA ALA A 303 -0.07 12.48 -29.19
C ALA A 303 -0.72 11.38 -30.01
N PHE A 304 -1.94 11.01 -29.65
CA PHE A 304 -2.73 9.98 -30.30
C PHE A 304 -4.09 10.53 -30.71
N THR A 305 -4.55 10.18 -31.91
CA THR A 305 -5.97 10.16 -32.23
C THR A 305 -6.67 9.04 -31.45
N GLN A 306 -8.00 9.04 -31.44
CA GLN A 306 -8.77 7.98 -30.78
C GLN A 306 -8.39 6.57 -31.30
N ALA A 307 -8.28 6.39 -32.61
CA ALA A 307 -7.91 5.10 -33.19
C ALA A 307 -6.49 4.67 -32.81
N GLU A 308 -5.54 5.62 -32.76
CA GLU A 308 -4.16 5.33 -32.39
C GLU A 308 -4.03 4.95 -30.91
N ILE A 309 -4.74 5.63 -29.99
CA ILE A 309 -4.66 5.26 -28.56
C ILE A 309 -5.37 3.93 -28.28
N GLU A 310 -6.46 3.62 -28.98
CA GLU A 310 -7.10 2.30 -28.89
C GLU A 310 -6.13 1.20 -29.34
N GLN A 311 -5.40 1.43 -30.43
CA GLN A 311 -4.38 0.50 -30.90
C GLN A 311 -3.20 0.38 -29.91
N GLU A 312 -2.72 1.49 -29.36
CA GLU A 312 -1.65 1.53 -28.37
C GLU A 312 -2.04 0.76 -27.09
N LEU A 313 -3.28 0.90 -26.61
CA LEU A 313 -3.81 0.14 -25.48
C LEU A 313 -3.77 -1.38 -25.72
N GLU A 314 -4.17 -1.83 -26.91
CA GLU A 314 -4.18 -3.27 -27.25
C GLU A 314 -2.76 -3.84 -27.41
N GLN A 315 -1.87 -3.08 -28.06
CA GLN A 315 -0.52 -3.53 -28.37
C GLN A 315 0.45 -3.40 -27.19
N HIS A 316 0.30 -2.34 -26.39
CA HIS A 316 1.22 -1.94 -25.32
C HIS A 316 0.49 -1.59 -24.01
N PRO A 317 -0.31 -2.51 -23.44
CA PRO A 317 -1.04 -2.24 -22.21
C PRO A 317 -0.13 -1.90 -21.01
N GLU A 318 1.12 -2.38 -21.01
CA GLU A 318 2.16 -2.08 -20.01
C GLU A 318 2.63 -0.62 -20.01
N ARG A 319 2.25 0.16 -21.02
CA ARG A 319 2.52 1.60 -21.06
C ARG A 319 1.48 2.43 -20.34
N PHE A 320 0.40 1.84 -19.84
CA PHE A 320 -0.68 2.56 -19.18
C PHE A 320 -0.68 2.31 -17.67
N SER A 321 -0.30 3.34 -16.93
CA SER A 321 -0.12 3.29 -15.49
C SER A 321 -1.25 3.99 -14.74
N PRO A 322 -2.00 3.29 -13.88
CA PRO A 322 -3.07 3.91 -13.12
C PRO A 322 -2.52 4.85 -12.05
N ASN A 323 -3.16 6.00 -11.87
CA ASN A 323 -2.88 6.87 -10.73
C ASN A 323 -3.52 6.32 -9.43
N VAL A 324 -3.47 7.12 -8.36
CA VAL A 324 -4.02 6.80 -7.03
C VAL A 324 -5.51 6.38 -7.03
N ILE A 325 -6.32 6.82 -8.01
CA ILE A 325 -7.75 6.49 -8.15
C ILE A 325 -7.96 5.17 -8.89
N MET A 326 -7.21 4.95 -9.98
CA MET A 326 -7.36 3.75 -10.81
C MET A 326 -6.60 2.55 -10.25
N ARG A 327 -5.55 2.76 -9.45
CA ARG A 327 -4.73 1.67 -8.89
C ARG A 327 -5.52 0.75 -7.94
N PRO A 328 -6.41 1.26 -7.07
CA PRO A 328 -7.35 0.44 -6.32
C PRO A 328 -8.20 -0.47 -7.18
N LEU A 329 -8.80 0.07 -8.25
CA LEU A 329 -9.59 -0.74 -9.17
C LEU A 329 -8.73 -1.81 -9.83
N TYR A 330 -7.52 -1.44 -10.27
CA TYR A 330 -6.59 -2.37 -10.90
C TYR A 330 -6.30 -3.59 -10.01
N GLN A 331 -5.95 -3.34 -8.74
CA GLN A 331 -5.72 -4.39 -7.76
C GLN A 331 -6.93 -5.34 -7.62
N GLU A 332 -8.13 -4.78 -7.52
CA GLU A 332 -9.34 -5.58 -7.29
C GLU A 332 -9.81 -6.36 -8.52
N VAL A 333 -9.38 -5.94 -9.71
CA VAL A 333 -9.64 -6.64 -10.98
C VAL A 333 -8.68 -7.81 -11.16
N ILE A 334 -7.41 -7.69 -10.77
CA ILE A 334 -6.41 -8.75 -10.99
C ILE A 334 -6.19 -9.68 -9.80
N LEU A 335 -6.70 -9.35 -8.62
CA LEU A 335 -6.63 -10.19 -7.42
C LEU A 335 -8.03 -10.61 -6.95
N PRO A 336 -8.20 -11.88 -6.51
CA PRO A 336 -9.40 -12.29 -5.76
C PRO A 336 -9.31 -11.77 -4.32
N ASN A 337 -9.11 -10.45 -4.16
CA ASN A 337 -8.88 -9.78 -2.89
C ASN A 337 -10.17 -9.58 -2.09
N LEU A 338 -10.12 -9.90 -0.81
CA LEU A 338 -11.23 -9.70 0.12
C LEU A 338 -11.08 -8.40 0.90
N CYS A 339 -9.85 -8.06 1.28
CA CYS A 339 -9.57 -6.96 2.17
C CYS A 339 -8.30 -6.23 1.75
N TYR A 340 -8.39 -4.90 1.74
CA TYR A 340 -7.24 -4.04 1.63
C TYR A 340 -6.87 -3.46 3.01
N ILE A 341 -5.62 -3.67 3.40
CA ILE A 341 -5.06 -3.16 4.66
C ILE A 341 -4.19 -1.95 4.37
N GLY A 342 -4.59 -0.79 4.90
CA GLY A 342 -3.94 0.49 4.65
C GLY A 342 -3.79 1.34 5.90
N GLY A 343 -3.05 2.45 5.79
CA GLY A 343 -3.01 3.52 6.77
C GLY A 343 -4.20 4.47 6.64
N GLY A 344 -4.27 5.46 7.53
CA GLY A 344 -5.38 6.41 7.57
C GLY A 344 -5.53 7.25 6.30
N GLY A 345 -4.42 7.69 5.68
CA GLY A 345 -4.47 8.39 4.40
C GLY A 345 -5.00 7.51 3.26
N GLU A 346 -4.61 6.23 3.25
CA GLU A 346 -5.06 5.27 2.25
C GLU A 346 -6.56 5.00 2.39
N LEU A 347 -7.01 4.60 3.58
CA LEU A 347 -8.44 4.35 3.83
C LEU A 347 -9.30 5.58 3.51
N ALA A 348 -8.82 6.78 3.85
CA ALA A 348 -9.54 8.01 3.58
C ALA A 348 -9.78 8.20 2.07
N TYR A 349 -8.79 7.94 1.20
CA TYR A 349 -9.06 7.99 -0.23
C TYR A 349 -9.86 6.80 -0.75
N TRP A 350 -9.72 5.60 -0.17
CA TRP A 350 -10.55 4.45 -0.57
C TRP A 350 -12.04 4.73 -0.35
N LEU A 351 -12.41 5.42 0.74
CA LEU A 351 -13.79 5.85 0.99
C LEU A 351 -14.33 6.78 -0.12
N GLN A 352 -13.45 7.51 -0.82
CA GLN A 352 -13.83 8.34 -1.96
C GLN A 352 -14.19 7.52 -3.21
N LEU A 353 -13.91 6.21 -3.24
CA LEU A 353 -13.98 5.37 -4.44
C LEU A 353 -15.15 4.38 -4.48
N LYS A 354 -15.98 4.29 -3.44
CA LYS A 354 -17.05 3.27 -3.38
C LYS A 354 -18.02 3.35 -4.57
N SER A 355 -18.50 4.55 -4.88
CA SER A 355 -19.39 4.81 -6.02
C SER A 355 -18.70 4.54 -7.36
N PHE A 356 -17.40 4.82 -7.46
CA PHE A 356 -16.62 4.51 -8.65
C PHE A 356 -16.58 3.00 -8.90
N PHE A 357 -16.29 2.19 -7.89
CA PHE A 357 -16.30 0.73 -8.01
C PHE A 357 -17.67 0.17 -8.41
N GLU A 358 -18.76 0.72 -7.87
CA GLU A 358 -20.12 0.37 -8.26
C GLU A 358 -20.37 0.65 -9.74
N SER A 359 -19.93 1.81 -10.25
CA SER A 359 -20.06 2.17 -11.67
C SER A 359 -19.31 1.20 -12.60
N GLN A 360 -18.27 0.53 -12.08
CA GLN A 360 -17.45 -0.42 -12.81
C GLN A 360 -17.88 -1.88 -12.58
N SER A 361 -18.94 -2.12 -11.80
CA SER A 361 -19.40 -3.46 -11.41
C SER A 361 -18.28 -4.32 -10.78
N VAL A 362 -17.35 -3.70 -10.04
CA VAL A 362 -16.27 -4.40 -9.34
C VAL A 362 -16.60 -4.45 -7.85
N PRO A 363 -16.60 -5.64 -7.21
CA PRO A 363 -16.79 -5.76 -5.78
C PRO A 363 -15.78 -4.91 -5.00
N PHE A 364 -16.28 -3.99 -4.19
CA PHE A 364 -15.44 -3.15 -3.34
C PHE A 364 -14.93 -3.98 -2.15
N PRO A 365 -13.62 -3.95 -1.85
CA PRO A 365 -13.04 -4.78 -0.80
C PRO A 365 -13.44 -4.27 0.60
N VAL A 366 -13.31 -5.15 1.59
CA VAL A 366 -13.27 -4.73 2.99
C VAL A 366 -12.05 -3.82 3.18
N LEU A 367 -12.21 -2.71 3.89
CA LEU A 367 -11.10 -1.84 4.25
C LEU A 367 -10.73 -2.12 5.71
N LEU A 368 -9.44 -2.28 6.00
CA LEU A 368 -8.97 -2.46 7.37
C LEU A 368 -7.81 -1.49 7.66
N LEU A 369 -7.96 -0.73 8.74
CA LEU A 369 -6.88 0.13 9.21
C LEU A 369 -5.80 -0.76 9.82
N ARG A 370 -4.57 -0.67 9.28
CA ARG A 370 -3.42 -1.39 9.85
C ARG A 370 -3.21 -1.04 11.32
N ASN A 371 -2.55 -1.93 12.05
CA ASN A 371 -2.11 -1.61 13.40
C ASN A 371 -1.12 -0.43 13.38
N SER A 372 -1.21 0.39 14.43
CA SER A 372 -0.22 1.44 14.71
C SER A 372 0.47 1.10 16.03
N VAL A 373 1.80 1.04 15.98
CA VAL A 373 2.62 0.50 17.06
C VAL A 373 3.61 1.56 17.50
N LEU A 374 3.79 1.71 18.81
CA LEU A 374 4.88 2.44 19.41
C LEU A 374 5.83 1.45 20.06
N LEU A 375 7.10 1.49 19.67
CA LEU A 375 8.14 0.70 20.31
C LEU A 375 8.66 1.45 21.54
N VAL A 376 8.61 0.78 22.69
CA VAL A 376 9.09 1.31 23.96
C VAL A 376 10.19 0.38 24.48
N THR A 377 11.39 0.91 24.64
CA THR A 377 12.50 0.19 25.28
C THR A 377 12.24 0.01 26.78
N GLU A 378 12.83 -1.02 27.38
CA GLU A 378 12.71 -1.27 28.83
C GLU A 378 13.10 -0.04 29.66
N LYS A 379 14.19 0.65 29.28
CA LYS A 379 14.62 1.89 29.93
C LYS A 379 13.57 3.01 29.83
N GLN A 380 12.86 3.12 28.71
CA GLN A 380 11.78 4.10 28.55
C GLN A 380 10.55 3.72 29.39
N ASP A 381 10.15 2.44 29.41
CA ASP A 381 9.06 1.93 30.25
C ASP A 381 9.34 2.17 31.74
N GLU A 382 10.54 1.81 32.23
CA GLU A 382 10.93 2.10 33.61
C GLU A 382 10.87 3.60 33.93
N LYS A 383 11.28 4.46 33.00
CA LYS A 383 11.23 5.90 33.17
C LYS A 383 9.78 6.40 33.23
N LEU A 384 8.90 5.90 32.37
CA LEU A 384 7.47 6.24 32.41
C LEU A 384 6.85 5.81 33.75
N LYS A 385 7.17 4.61 34.24
CA LYS A 385 6.74 4.11 35.55
C LYS A 385 7.24 4.97 36.71
N LYS A 386 8.55 5.30 36.74
CA LYS A 386 9.15 6.17 37.78
C LYS A 386 8.54 7.57 37.80
N LEU A 387 8.12 8.08 36.65
CA LEU A 387 7.49 9.40 36.50
C LEU A 387 5.96 9.36 36.60
N ASN A 388 5.36 8.18 36.84
CA ASN A 388 3.91 7.97 36.83
C ASN A 388 3.24 8.57 35.59
N ILE A 389 3.79 8.30 34.39
CA ILE A 389 3.26 8.74 33.10
C ILE A 389 2.56 7.56 32.44
N ALA A 390 1.28 7.71 32.11
CA ALA A 390 0.57 6.71 31.32
C ALA A 390 1.01 6.74 29.86
N TYR A 391 1.02 5.58 29.19
CA TYR A 391 1.39 5.50 27.77
C TYR A 391 0.57 6.43 26.86
N LYS A 392 -0.73 6.57 27.10
CA LYS A 392 -1.57 7.48 26.30
C LYS A 392 -1.14 8.94 26.37
N ASP A 393 -0.49 9.35 27.46
CA ASP A 393 -0.09 10.74 27.64
C ASP A 393 1.08 11.13 26.74
N ILE A 394 1.88 10.17 26.27
CA ILE A 394 3.00 10.45 25.37
C ILE A 394 2.56 10.89 23.97
N PHE A 395 1.28 10.69 23.63
CA PHE A 395 0.67 11.15 22.39
C PHE A 395 0.13 12.59 22.48
N LEU A 396 0.10 13.17 23.68
CA LEU A 396 -0.27 14.56 23.86
C LEU A 396 0.80 15.47 23.26
N ASN A 397 0.37 16.61 22.72
CA ASN A 397 1.32 17.65 22.38
C ASN A 397 2.03 18.16 23.64
N ARG A 398 3.22 18.75 23.45
CA ARG A 398 4.10 19.15 24.56
C ARG A 398 3.41 20.05 25.59
N ASP A 399 2.64 21.03 25.14
CA ASP A 399 2.00 22.00 26.03
C ASP A 399 0.90 21.35 26.88
N ARG A 400 0.05 20.51 26.27
CA ARG A 400 -0.97 19.74 26.99
C ARG A 400 -0.35 18.76 27.96
N PHE A 401 0.74 18.10 27.57
CA PHE A 401 1.48 17.19 28.43
C PHE A 401 2.05 17.90 29.67
N ILE A 402 2.71 19.05 29.47
CA ILE A 402 3.24 19.87 30.56
C ILE A 402 2.12 20.35 31.47
N ASN A 403 1.04 20.91 30.91
CA ASN A 403 -0.09 21.42 31.69
C ASN A 403 -0.75 20.31 32.54
N LYS A 404 -0.92 19.11 31.97
CA LYS A 404 -1.43 17.96 32.71
C LYS A 404 -0.54 17.64 33.91
N LYS A 405 0.79 17.59 33.71
CA LYS A 405 1.75 17.30 34.79
C LYS A 405 1.85 18.40 35.84
N VAL A 406 1.80 19.66 35.43
CA VAL A 406 1.76 20.79 36.37
C VAL A 406 0.52 20.71 37.26
N ARG A 407 -0.66 20.41 36.69
CA ARG A 407 -1.90 20.24 37.46
C ARG A 407 -1.86 19.05 38.42
N GLU A 408 -1.26 17.93 38.01
CA GLU A 408 -1.11 16.75 38.88
C GLU A 408 -0.19 16.99 40.08
N ILE A 409 0.80 17.88 39.94
CA ILE A 409 1.81 18.17 40.98
C ILE A 409 1.44 19.42 41.80
N SER A 410 0.62 20.32 41.25
CA SER A 410 0.24 21.58 41.90
C SER A 410 -0.73 21.34 43.05
N ASN A 411 -0.41 21.88 44.22
CA ASN A 411 -1.32 21.98 45.37
C ASN A 411 -2.28 23.18 45.26
N ILE A 412 -2.13 23.99 44.21
CA ILE A 412 -2.95 25.17 43.94
C ILE A 412 -3.87 24.82 42.78
N ASP A 413 -5.17 25.00 43.00
CA ASP A 413 -6.19 24.85 41.97
C ASP A 413 -6.13 26.09 41.07
N ILE A 414 -5.42 25.98 39.95
CA ILE A 414 -5.23 27.09 39.02
C ILE A 414 -6.25 26.93 37.89
N ASP A 415 -7.40 27.58 38.08
CA ASP A 415 -8.42 27.75 37.05
C ASP A 415 -8.05 28.96 36.16
N PHE A 416 -8.05 28.72 34.85
CA PHE A 416 -7.82 29.74 33.81
C PHE A 416 -9.04 29.83 32.86
N SER A 417 -10.22 29.48 33.36
CA SER A 417 -11.49 29.60 32.63
C SER A 417 -11.77 31.02 32.13
#